data_AF-A0A7J8W0J3-F1
#
_entry.id   AF-A0A7J8W0J3-F1
#
_cell.length_a   1.000
_cell.length_b   1.000
_cell.length_c   1.000
_cell.angle_alpha   90.00
_cell.angle_beta   90.00
_cell.angle_gamma   90.00
#
_symmetry.space_group_name_H-M   'P 1'
#
loop_
_entity.id
_entity.type
_entity.pdbx_description
1 polymer ?
#
loop_
_entity_poly.entity_id
_entity_poly.type
_entity_poly.pdbx_seq_one_letter_code
_entity_poly.pdbx_strand_id
1 'polypeptide(L)' 'MFQDEHHCSFSFKNKMVDAAMIAQHFEATIKDHPKMKPREIQRRCASEMHVSVTTGCCSRAKKTVKEKMAGNYKEEFGML' A
#
# COMPACT_ATOMS: atom_id res chain seq x y z
N MET A 1 -13.39 -19.92 -21.85
CA MET A 1 -14.21 -18.95 -21.10
C MET A 1 -13.83 -19.09 -19.65
N PHE A 2 -13.05 -18.16 -19.08
CA PHE A 2 -12.64 -18.24 -17.68
C PHE A 2 -13.62 -17.40 -16.86
N GLN A 3 -14.51 -18.07 -16.13
CA GLN A 3 -15.37 -17.43 -15.15
C GLN A 3 -14.50 -17.16 -13.92
N ASP A 4 -13.95 -15.96 -13.83
CA ASP A 4 -13.33 -15.45 -12.62
C ASP A 4 -14.46 -15.14 -11.63
N GLU A 5 -14.89 -16.16 -10.88
CA GLU A 5 -15.75 -15.98 -9.71
C GLU A 5 -14.96 -15.21 -8.64
N HIS A 6 -14.87 -13.90 -8.82
CA HIS A 6 -14.29 -13.00 -7.86
C HIS A 6 -15.24 -12.89 -6.66
N HIS A 7 -15.02 -13.74 -5.67
CA HIS A 7 -15.66 -13.68 -4.36
C HIS A 7 -15.16 -12.42 -3.63
N CYS A 8 -15.68 -11.26 -4.04
CA CYS A 8 -15.40 -9.98 -3.41
C CYS A 8 -16.03 -10.02 -2.01
N SER A 9 -15.24 -10.44 -1.02
CA SER A 9 -15.65 -10.41 0.37
C SER A 9 -16.12 -9.00 0.69
N PHE A 10 -17.34 -8.86 1.21
CA PHE A 10 -17.92 -7.58 1.62
C PHE A 10 -16.97 -6.87 2.57
N SER A 11 -16.14 -6.00 2.01
CA SER A 11 -15.25 -5.13 2.76
C SER A 11 -16.12 -3.95 3.14
N PHE A 12 -16.35 -3.76 4.45
CA PHE A 12 -16.87 -2.50 4.96
C PHE A 12 -15.95 -1.41 4.41
N LYS A 13 -16.41 -0.69 3.39
CA LYS A 13 -15.69 0.43 2.79
C LYS A 13 -15.65 1.52 3.87
N ASN A 14 -14.68 1.44 4.77
CA ASN A 14 -14.23 2.60 5.52
C ASN A 14 -13.72 3.59 4.47
N LYS A 15 -14.62 4.48 4.01
CA LYS A 15 -14.37 5.46 2.94
C LYS A 15 -13.12 6.31 3.19
N MET A 16 -12.63 6.37 4.44
CA MET A 16 -11.46 7.13 4.85
C MET A 16 -10.12 6.38 4.68
N VAL A 17 -10.09 5.04 4.68
CA VAL A 17 -8.82 4.29 4.60
C VAL A 17 -8.62 3.73 3.21
N ASP A 18 -8.07 4.59 2.36
CA ASP A 18 -7.63 4.24 1.01
C ASP A 18 -6.14 3.82 0.98
N ALA A 19 -5.74 3.11 -0.08
CA ALA A 19 -4.34 2.78 -0.32
C ALA A 19 -3.42 4.02 -0.30
N ALA A 20 -3.91 5.19 -0.74
CA ALA A 20 -3.17 6.44 -0.67
C ALA A 20 -2.87 6.88 0.78
N MET A 21 -3.84 6.75 1.69
CA MET A 21 -3.65 7.09 3.11
C MET A 21 -2.62 6.16 3.76
N ILE A 22 -2.73 4.85 3.50
CA ILE A 22 -1.77 3.85 3.99
C ILE A 22 -0.37 4.14 3.43
N ALA A 23 -0.27 4.49 2.15
CA ALA A 23 1.01 4.82 1.51
C ALA A 23 1.68 6.02 2.16
N GLN A 24 0.92 7.06 2.49
CA GLN A 24 1.44 8.25 3.18
C GLN A 24 1.86 7.94 4.62
N HIS A 25 1.00 7.24 5.37
CA HIS A 25 1.26 6.94 6.77
C HIS A 25 2.46 6.00 6.96
N PHE A 26 2.56 4.96 6.12
CA PHE A 26 3.65 4.00 6.17
C PHE A 26 4.79 4.31 5.21
N GLU A 27 4.85 5.52 4.63
CA GLU A 27 5.85 5.86 3.62
C GLU A 27 7.26 5.57 4.13
N ALA A 28 7.65 6.19 5.24
CA ALA A 28 8.97 6.03 5.87
C ALA A 28 9.30 4.57 6.21
N THR A 29 8.31 3.83 6.75
CA THR A 29 8.48 2.42 7.09
C THR A 29 8.73 1.55 5.85
N ILE A 30 8.00 1.81 4.76
CA ILE A 30 8.18 1.09 3.49
C ILE A 30 9.50 1.49 2.84
N LYS A 31 9.95 2.75 3.03
CA LYS A 31 11.27 3.21 2.55
C LYS A 31 12.42 2.50 3.26
N ASP A 32 12.36 2.40 4.58
CA ASP A 32 13.37 1.75 5.42
C ASP A 32 13.40 0.23 5.20
N HIS A 33 12.23 -0.38 4.98
CA HIS A 33 12.08 -1.81 4.75
C HIS A 33 11.39 -2.13 3.41
N PRO A 34 12.05 -1.94 2.25
CA PRO A 34 11.41 -2.14 0.94
C PRO A 34 10.97 -3.59 0.67
N LYS A 35 11.53 -4.56 1.39
CA LYS A 35 11.17 -5.99 1.33
C LYS A 35 9.97 -6.36 2.22
N MET A 36 9.42 -5.43 3.00
CA MET A 36 8.28 -5.66 3.89
C MET A 36 7.09 -6.27 3.15
N LYS A 37 6.48 -7.33 3.70
CA LYS A 37 5.36 -8.03 3.05
C LYS A 37 4.05 -7.23 3.22
N PRO A 38 3.12 -7.26 2.24
CA PRO A 38 1.81 -6.59 2.39
C PRO A 38 1.02 -7.03 3.63
N ARG A 39 1.16 -8.30 4.05
CA ARG A 39 0.55 -8.80 5.30
C ARG A 39 1.10 -8.13 6.55
N GLU A 40 2.35 -7.67 6.52
CA GLU A 40 2.95 -6.96 7.65
C GLU A 40 2.40 -5.54 7.74
N ILE A 41 2.26 -4.86 6.60
CA ILE A 41 1.58 -3.56 6.49
C ILE A 41 0.13 -3.70 6.99
N GLN A 42 -0.57 -4.78 6.62
CA GLN A 42 -1.93 -5.04 7.10
C GLN A 42 -1.98 -5.19 8.64
N ARG A 43 -1.05 -5.94 9.23
CA ARG A 43 -0.95 -6.08 10.69
C ARG A 43 -0.68 -4.74 11.36
N ARG A 44 0.19 -3.91 10.78
CA ARG A 44 0.46 -2.55 11.26
C ARG A 44 -0.76 -1.64 11.14
N CYS A 45 -1.50 -1.67 10.04
CA CYS A 45 -2.78 -0.95 9.93
C CYS A 45 -3.77 -1.37 11.02
N ALA A 46 -3.86 -2.68 11.32
CA ALA A 46 -4.73 -3.17 12.37
C ALA A 46 -4.25 -2.77 13.79
N SER A 47 -2.94 -2.69 14.00
CA SER A 47 -2.35 -2.36 15.31
C SER A 47 -2.25 -0.87 15.59
N GLU A 48 -1.89 -0.05 14.59
CA GLU A 48 -1.58 1.37 14.74
C GLU A 48 -2.79 2.25 14.42
N MET A 49 -3.58 1.85 13.41
CA MET A 49 -4.75 2.61 12.96
C MET A 49 -6.07 1.99 13.44
N HIS A 50 -6.04 0.80 14.04
CA HIS A 50 -7.22 0.02 14.41
C HIS A 50 -8.18 -0.24 13.24
N VAL A 51 -7.64 -0.31 12.01
CA VAL A 51 -8.43 -0.50 10.79
C VAL A 51 -8.10 -1.83 10.13
N SER A 52 -9.14 -2.57 9.78
CA SER A 52 -9.03 -3.75 8.93
C SER A 52 -8.93 -3.32 7.46
N VAL A 53 -7.79 -3.60 6.84
CA VAL A 53 -7.52 -3.32 5.42
C VAL A 53 -7.33 -4.63 4.67
N THR A 54 -7.68 -4.66 3.39
CA THR A 54 -7.44 -5.83 2.56
C THR A 54 -5.97 -5.88 2.13
N THR A 55 -5.45 -7.09 1.91
CA THR A 55 -4.09 -7.29 1.39
C THR A 55 -3.87 -6.58 0.04
N GLY A 56 -4.93 -6.46 -0.78
CA GLY A 56 -4.90 -5.73 -2.04
C GLY A 56 -4.62 -4.23 -1.86
N CYS A 57 -5.24 -3.60 -0.86
CA CYS A 57 -4.96 -2.20 -0.51
C CYS A 57 -3.50 -2.00 -0.06
N CYS A 58 -2.98 -2.89 0.79
CA CYS A 58 -1.58 -2.82 1.24
C CYS A 58 -0.59 -3.00 0.09
N SER A 59 -0.88 -3.91 -0.85
CA SER A 59 -0.05 -4.10 -2.05
C SER A 59 -0.03 -2.86 -2.94
N ARG A 60 -1.19 -2.20 -3.14
CA ARG A 60 -1.28 -0.93 -3.87
C ARG A 60 -0.51 0.19 -3.18
N ALA A 61 -0.71 0.35 -1.87
CA ALA A 61 -0.01 1.35 -1.06
C ALA A 61 1.52 1.19 -1.17
N LYS A 62 2.01 -0.05 -1.04
CA LYS A 62 3.43 -0.37 -1.20
C LYS A 62 3.93 -0.05 -2.61
N LYS A 63 3.14 -0.36 -3.65
CA LYS A 63 3.48 -0.03 -5.04
C LYS A 63 3.61 1.48 -5.24
N THR A 64 2.66 2.26 -4.73
CA THR A 64 2.67 3.73 -4.81
C THR A 64 3.92 4.34 -4.18
N VAL A 65 4.32 3.90 -2.98
CA VAL A 65 5.55 4.39 -2.33
C VAL A 65 6.79 4.04 -3.18
N LYS A 66 6.85 2.82 -3.73
CA LYS A 66 7.96 2.39 -4.57
C LYS A 66 8.04 3.16 -5.89
N GLU A 67 6.90 3.43 -6.53
CA GLU A 67 6.83 4.25 -7.75
C GLU A 67 7.27 5.68 -7.48
N LYS A 68 6.87 6.27 -6.35
CA LYS A 68 7.30 7.61 -5.93
C LYS A 68 8.82 7.68 -5.72
N MET A 69 9.42 6.66 -5.10
CA MET A 69 10.89 6.57 -5.01
C MET A 69 11.58 6.49 -6.36
N ALA A 70 11.06 5.67 -7.27
CA ALA A 70 11.63 5.48 -8.59
C ALA A 70 11.51 6.75 -9.46
N GLY A 71 10.42 7.51 -9.29
CA GLY A 71 10.23 8.83 -9.91
C GLY A 71 11.25 9.85 -9.38
N ASN A 72 11.37 9.97 -8.05
CA ASN A 72 12.37 10.83 -7.42
C ASN A 72 13.80 10.54 -7.91
N TYR A 73 14.19 9.27 -8.04
CA TYR A 73 15.52 8.92 -8.56
C TYR A 73 15.75 9.43 -9.99
N LYS A 74 14.74 9.35 -10.87
CA LYS A 74 14.85 9.84 -12.25
C LYS A 74 14.92 11.37 -12.32
N GLU A 75 14.18 12.07 -11.46
CA GLU A 75 14.15 13.53 -11.41
C GLU A 75 15.48 14.10 -10.88
N GLU A 76 16.04 13.50 -9.82
CA GLU A 76 17.32 13.93 -9.23
C GLU A 76 18.52 13.65 -10.16
N PHE A 77 18.50 12.54 -10.91
CA PHE A 77 19.56 12.22 -11.88
C PHE A 77 19.45 13.00 -13.20
N GLY A 78 18.26 13.51 -13.54
CA GLY A 78 18.05 14.33 -14.74
C GLY A 78 18.43 15.81 -14.57
N MET A 79 18.73 16.22 -13.33
CA MET A 79 19.21 17.57 -12.98
C MET A 79 20.74 17.63 -12.78
N LEU A 80 21.46 16.53 -13.08
CA LEU A 80 22.92 16.40 -13.07
C LEU A 80 23.47 16.44 -14.50
#